data_AF-A0A1Q7JK24-F1
#
_entry.id   AF-A0A1Q7JK24-F1
#
_cell.length_a   1.000
_cell.length_b   1.000
_cell.length_c   1.000
_cell.angle_alpha   90.00
_cell.angle_beta   90.00
_cell.angle_gamma   90.00
#
_symmetry.space_group_name_H-M   'P 1'
#
loop_
_entity.id
_entity.type
_entity.pdbx_description
1 polymer ?
#
loop_
_entity_poly.entity_id
_entity_poly.type
_entity_poly.pdbx_seq_one_letter_code
_entity_poly.pdbx_strand_id
1 'polypeptide(L)' 'MFCNRTKEFLRTHNVPFTDRDITQDESALAELEKLGVMTSPVTVVDGQTVVGYDIKRLSELLGLPIE' A
#
# COMPACT_ATOMS: atom_id res chain seq x y z
N MET A 1 -1.74 -9.06 8.96
CA MET A 1 -0.65 -8.49 9.80
C MET A 1 0.14 -7.40 9.08
N PHE A 2 0.54 -7.59 7.82
CA PHE A 2 1.28 -6.56 7.07
C PHE A 2 0.44 -5.36 6.61
N CYS A 3 -0.83 -5.55 6.22
CA CYS A 3 -1.71 -4.44 5.84
C CYS A 3 -1.87 -3.41 6.97
N ASN A 4 -2.02 -3.87 8.22
CA ASN A 4 -2.13 -2.99 9.37
C ASN A 4 -0.84 -2.19 9.60
N ARG A 5 0.33 -2.81 9.44
CA ARG A 5 1.62 -2.10 9.56
C ARG A 5 1.81 -1.05 8.47
N THR A 6 1.44 -1.33 7.23
CA THR A 6 1.45 -0.33 6.16
C THR A 6 0.54 0.85 6.51
N LYS A 7 -0.69 0.57 6.97
CA LYS A 7 -1.65 1.61 7.37
C LYS A 7 -1.12 2.44 8.54
N GLU A 8 -0.58 1.81 9.59
CA GLU A 8 0.00 2.52 10.73
C GLU A 8 1.17 3.41 10.33
N PHE A 9 2.06 2.93 9.47
CA PHE A 9 3.17 3.73 8.94
C PHE A 9 2.63 4.99 8.25
N LEU A 10 1.69 4.83 7.31
CA LEU A 10 1.07 5.96 6.60
C LEU A 10 0.37 6.92 7.56
N ARG A 11 -0.37 6.41 8.55
CA ARG A 11 -1.05 7.24 9.56
C ARG A 11 -0.07 8.02 10.45
N THR A 12 1.02 7.38 10.89
CA THR A 12 2.04 8.01 11.75
C THR A 12 2.69 9.18 11.03
N HIS A 13 2.95 9.03 9.73
CA HIS A 13 3.48 10.10 8.89
C HIS A 13 2.41 11.06 8.34
N ASN A 14 1.16 10.95 8.81
CA ASN A 14 0.03 11.79 8.37
C ASN A 14 -0.18 11.78 6.83
N VAL A 15 0.16 10.66 6.18
CA VAL A 15 -0.07 10.48 4.75
C VAL A 15 -1.56 10.17 4.53
N PRO A 16 -2.28 10.94 3.71
CA PRO A 16 -3.64 10.60 3.32
C PRO A 16 -3.60 9.37 2.41
N PHE A 17 -4.41 8.36 2.73
CA PHE A 17 -4.56 7.17 1.89
C PHE A 17 -6.00 6.66 1.91
N THR A 18 -6.36 5.94 0.85
CA THR A 18 -7.64 5.24 0.76
C THR A 18 -7.41 3.77 1.09
N ASP A 19 -8.12 3.27 2.10
CA ASP A 19 -8.13 1.86 2.42
C ASP A 19 -9.10 1.10 1.50
N ARG A 20 -8.61 0.05 0.84
CA ARG A 20 -9.41 -0.81 -0.04
C ARG A 20 -9.26 -2.26 0.41
N ASP A 21 -10.34 -2.81 0.96
CA ASP A 21 -10.36 -4.20 1.42
C ASP A 21 -10.73 -5.12 0.25
N ILE A 22 -9.78 -5.90 -0.23
CA ILE A 22 -9.96 -6.84 -1.34
C ILE A 22 -10.94 -7.98 -1.03
N THR A 23 -11.29 -8.19 0.24
CA THR A 23 -12.31 -9.18 0.64
C THR A 23 -13.73 -8.63 0.55
N GLN A 24 -13.89 -7.31 0.43
CA GLN A 24 -15.19 -6.62 0.36
C GLN A 24 -15.35 -5.77 -0.92
N ASP A 25 -14.25 -5.39 -1.58
CA ASP A 25 -14.20 -4.62 -2.82
C ASP A 25 -13.63 -5.51 -3.94
N GLU A 26 -14.54 -6.11 -4.73
CA GLU A 26 -14.19 -6.93 -5.89
C GLU A 26 -13.41 -6.12 -6.95
N SER A 27 -13.59 -4.80 -7.02
CA SER A 27 -12.82 -3.96 -7.93
C SER A 27 -11.37 -3.81 -7.44
N ALA A 28 -11.14 -3.78 -6.13
CA ALA A 28 -9.78 -3.76 -5.59
C ALA A 28 -9.04 -5.07 -5.88
N LEU A 29 -9.75 -6.21 -5.79
CA LEU A 29 -9.22 -7.51 -6.18
C LEU A 29 -8.88 -7.56 -7.68
N ALA A 30 -9.78 -7.10 -8.54
CA ALA A 30 -9.55 -7.07 -9.98
C ALA A 30 -8.34 -6.20 -10.38
N GLU A 31 -8.10 -5.08 -9.67
CA GLU A 31 -6.89 -4.27 -9.89
C GLU A 31 -5.62 -5.02 -9.49
N LEU A 32 -5.64 -5.78 -8.40
CA LEU A 32 -4.52 -6.65 -8.02
C LEU A 32 -4.22 -7.72 -9.08
N GLU A 33 -5.26 -8.35 -9.62
CA GLU A 33 -5.13 -9.33 -10.69
C GLU A 33 -4.53 -8.72 -11.96
N LYS A 34 -4.97 -7.52 -12.36
CA LYS A 34 -4.40 -6.78 -13.50
C LYS A 34 -2.92 -6.43 -13.29
N LEU A 35 -2.53 -6.12 -12.06
CA LEU A 35 -1.15 -5.87 -11.68
C LEU A 35 -0.31 -7.17 -11.61
N GLY A 36 -0.95 -8.35 -11.71
CA GLY A 36 -0.28 -9.64 -11.60
C GLY A 36 0.15 -9.97 -10.16
N VAL A 37 -0.43 -9.30 -9.17
CA VAL A 37 -0.03 -9.40 -7.76
C VAL A 37 -1.14 -10.08 -6.97
N MET A 38 -0.84 -11.23 -6.36
CA MET A 38 -1.81 -11.98 -5.54
C MET A 38 -1.56 -11.82 -4.03
N THR A 39 -0.69 -10.88 -3.64
CA THR A 39 -0.24 -10.70 -2.26
C THR A 39 -0.60 -9.31 -1.75
N SER A 40 -1.05 -9.24 -0.50
CA SER A 40 -1.35 -7.98 0.19
C SER A 40 -0.34 -7.75 1.33
N PRO A 41 -0.08 -6.48 1.71
CA PRO A 41 -0.63 -5.24 1.16
C PRO A 41 -0.03 -4.85 -0.20
N VAL A 42 -0.77 -4.09 -0.99
CA VAL A 42 -0.24 -3.37 -2.16
C VAL A 42 -0.58 -1.90 -1.99
N THR A 43 0.38 -1.03 -2.28
CA THR A 43 0.21 0.41 -2.17
C THR A 43 0.58 1.04 -3.50
N VAL A 44 -0.27 1.94 -4.00
CA VAL A 44 -0.01 2.69 -5.23
C VAL A 44 0.25 4.13 -4.84
N VAL A 45 1.44 4.63 -5.16
CA VAL A 45 1.86 6.01 -4.90
C VAL A 45 2.24 6.65 -6.24
N ASP A 46 1.52 7.68 -6.67
CA ASP A 46 1.74 8.36 -7.96
C ASP A 46 1.83 7.42 -9.17
N GLY A 47 0.99 6.37 -9.19
CA GLY A 47 0.99 5.34 -10.24
C GLY A 47 2.10 4.29 -10.11
N GLN A 48 2.98 4.40 -9.12
CA GLN A 48 3.99 3.40 -8.80
C GLN A 48 3.44 2.38 -7.81
N THR A 49 3.53 1.09 -8.17
CA THR A 49 3.04 0.00 -7.33
C THR A 49 4.15 -0.49 -6.40
N VAL A 50 3.85 -0.58 -5.11
CA VAL A 50 4.68 -1.20 -4.08
C VAL A 50 3.95 -2.43 -3.56
N VAL A 51 4.59 -3.59 -3.67
CA VAL A 51 4.04 -4.86 -3.23
C VAL A 51 4.64 -5.24 -1.89
N GLY A 52 3.78 -5.61 -0.94
CA GLY A 52 4.17 -5.96 0.42
C GLY A 52 4.41 -4.75 1.32
N TYR A 53 5.03 -5.01 2.47
CA TYR A 53 5.42 -3.98 3.43
C TYR A 53 6.87 -3.55 3.19
N ASP A 54 7.07 -2.71 2.18
CA ASP A 54 8.39 -2.15 1.84
C ASP A 54 8.48 -0.69 2.28
N ILE A 55 8.86 -0.48 3.55
CA ILE A 55 9.00 0.86 4.15
C ILE A 55 10.00 1.68 3.35
N LYS A 56 11.09 1.08 2.88
CA LYS A 56 12.13 1.80 2.15
C LYS A 56 11.55 2.40 0.88
N ARG A 57 10.86 1.57 0.09
CA ARG A 57 10.25 2.04 -1.15
C ARG A 57 9.13 3.05 -0.89
N LEU A 58 8.28 2.80 0.11
CA LEU A 58 7.22 3.74 0.49
C LEU A 58 7.79 5.09 0.92
N SER A 59 8.86 5.10 1.69
CA SER A 59 9.51 6.31 2.17
C SER A 59 10.15 7.10 1.03
N GLU A 60 10.82 6.42 0.10
CA GLU A 60 11.38 7.05 -1.11
C GLU A 60 10.28 7.71 -1.96
N LEU A 61 9.16 7.01 -2.16
CA LEU A 61 8.05 7.51 -2.99
C LEU A 61 7.26 8.63 -2.32
N LEU A 62 7.11 8.58 -0.99
CA LEU A 62 6.34 9.56 -0.22
C LEU A 62 7.21 10.69 0.35
N GLY A 63 8.54 10.65 0.16
CA GLY A 63 9.48 11.61 0.71
C GLY A 63 9.57 11.60 2.24
N LEU A 64 9.38 10.43 2.86
CA LEU A 64 9.37 10.28 4.31
C LEU A 64 10.76 9.91 4.86
N PRO A 65 11.11 10.37 6.08
CA PRO A 65 12.30 9.90 6.76
C PRO A 65 12.13 8.45 7.20
N ILE A 66 13.19 7.65 7.04
CA ILE A 66 13.26 6.29 7.57
C ILE A 66 14.04 6.37 8.89
N GLU A 67 13.33 6.27 10.01
CA GLU A 67 13.91 6.30 11.36
C GLU A 67 14.25 4.89 11.85
#